data_AF-A0A922SPP2-F1
#
_entry.id   AF-A0A922SPP2-F1
#
_cell.length_a   1.000
_cell.length_b   1.000
_cell.length_c   1.000
_cell.angle_alpha   90.00
_cell.angle_beta   90.00
_cell.angle_gamma   90.00
#
_symmetry.space_group_name_H-M   'P 1'
#
loop_
_entity.id
_entity.type
_entity.pdbx_description
1 polymer ?
#
loop_
_entity_poly.entity_id
_entity_poly.type
_entity_poly.pdbx_seq_one_letter_code
_entity_poly.pdbx_strand_id
1 'polypeptide(L)'
;MTPDSIKKSFQATGVWPMDAEVILKRFNNTTTRAAAASKISEHGDGNSWIQLRKVFDAAVADRAKVEAKQLAASLHSLQTQNELLHHENDGLRAALDIKTKHQKKSYPLDLQQPEQHHGGATFWSPGRYMKLASARPRNNMKPSNYNSRKLR
;
A
#
# COMPACT_ATOMS: atom_id res chain seq x y z
N MET A 1 27.36 0.97 -12.71
CA MET A 1 27.32 2.44 -12.91
C MET A 1 28.50 3.03 -12.15
N THR A 2 29.43 3.69 -12.84
CA THR A 2 30.68 4.17 -12.22
C THR A 2 30.52 5.61 -11.75
N PRO A 3 31.19 6.03 -10.66
CA PRO A 3 31.17 7.41 -10.17
C PRO A 3 31.47 8.46 -11.26
N ASP A 4 32.40 8.15 -12.17
CA ASP A 4 32.81 9.07 -13.23
C ASP A 4 31.72 9.30 -14.28
N SER A 5 30.94 8.26 -14.61
CA SER A 5 29.79 8.40 -15.51
C SER A 5 28.71 9.32 -14.92
N ILE A 6 28.52 9.25 -13.60
CA ILE A 6 27.57 10.10 -12.87
C ILE A 6 28.06 11.55 -12.86
N LYS A 7 29.34 11.79 -12.58
CA LYS A 7 29.92 13.15 -12.63
C LYS A 7 29.81 13.79 -14.01
N LYS A 8 30.07 13.02 -15.08
CA LYS A 8 29.88 13.49 -16.47
C LYS A 8 28.42 13.85 -16.78
N SER A 9 27.47 13.10 -16.23
CA SER A 9 26.03 13.39 -16.44
C SER A 9 25.60 14.72 -15.81
N PHE A 10 26.13 15.06 -14.62
CA PHE A 10 25.92 16.36 -13.99
C PHE A 10 26.47 17.51 -14.84
N GLN A 11 27.69 17.34 -15.37
CA GLN A 11 28.30 18.34 -16.25
C GLN A 11 27.52 18.52 -17.56
N ALA A 12 27.05 17.43 -18.19
CA ALA A 12 26.30 17.48 -19.44
C ALA A 12 24.92 18.12 -19.28
N THR A 13 24.28 17.94 -18.12
CA THR A 13 22.94 18.47 -17.82
C THR A 13 22.97 19.84 -17.15
N GLY A 14 24.15 20.34 -16.77
CA GLY A 14 24.30 21.58 -16.00
C GLY A 14 23.77 21.48 -14.57
N VAL A 15 23.42 20.28 -14.10
CA VAL A 15 22.97 20.05 -12.73
C VAL A 15 24.19 20.10 -11.83
N TRP A 16 24.21 21.02 -10.88
CA TRP A 16 25.28 21.15 -9.89
C TRP A 16 24.74 20.90 -8.49
N PRO A 17 24.81 19.65 -7.99
CA PRO A 17 24.48 19.36 -6.60
C PRO A 17 25.51 20.02 -5.68
N MET A 18 25.04 20.70 -4.62
CA MET A 18 25.94 21.29 -3.60
C MET A 18 26.86 20.24 -2.95
N ASP A 19 26.45 18.98 -2.91
CA ASP A 19 27.28 17.86 -2.46
C ASP A 19 27.09 16.63 -3.36
N ALA A 20 27.93 16.54 -4.40
CA ALA A 20 27.90 15.43 -5.34
C ALA A 20 28.36 14.10 -4.70
N GLU A 21 29.16 14.13 -3.63
CA GLU A 21 29.70 12.93 -3.00
C GLU A 21 28.63 12.15 -2.24
N VAL A 22 27.67 12.85 -1.63
CA VAL A 22 26.50 12.21 -1.01
C VAL A 22 25.69 11.41 -2.03
N ILE A 23 25.60 11.90 -3.27
CA ILE A 23 24.92 11.18 -4.35
C ILE A 23 25.76 9.97 -4.77
N LEU A 24 27.08 10.14 -4.96
CA LEU A 24 27.97 9.05 -5.35
C LEU A 24 28.00 7.90 -4.33
N LYS A 25 27.97 8.20 -3.03
CA LYS A 25 27.91 7.19 -1.95
C LYS A 25 26.69 6.28 -2.07
N ARG A 26 25.54 6.81 -2.51
CA ARG A 26 24.30 6.01 -2.68
C ARG A 26 24.42 4.96 -3.79
N PHE A 27 25.27 5.20 -4.78
CA PHE A 27 25.45 4.30 -5.93
C PHE A 27 26.61 3.31 -5.76
N ASN A 28 27.45 3.47 -4.72
CA ASN A 28 28.61 2.60 -4.44
C ASN A 28 28.28 1.32 -3.62
N ASN A 29 27.01 1.05 -3.32
CA ASN A 29 26.57 -0.03 -2.41
C ASN A 29 26.62 -1.45 -3.01
N THR A 30 27.57 -1.74 -3.90
CA THR A 30 27.62 -3.00 -4.65
C THR A 30 27.85 -4.23 -3.75
N THR A 31 28.42 -4.07 -2.56
CA THR A 31 28.72 -5.23 -1.69
C THR A 31 27.59 -5.61 -0.73
N THR A 32 26.83 -4.67 -0.18
CA THR A 32 25.77 -5.00 0.81
C THR A 32 24.49 -5.51 0.17
N ARG A 33 24.20 -5.19 -1.10
CA ARG A 33 22.98 -5.66 -1.77
C ARG A 33 23.04 -7.14 -2.14
N ALA A 34 24.23 -7.69 -2.40
CA ALA A 34 24.39 -9.12 -2.67
C ALA A 34 24.19 -9.98 -1.41
N ALA A 35 24.65 -9.52 -0.25
CA ALA A 35 24.42 -10.21 1.03
C ALA A 35 22.99 -10.04 1.54
N ALA A 36 22.37 -8.86 1.31
CA ALA A 36 20.98 -8.62 1.69
C ALA A 36 19.98 -9.36 0.78
N ALA A 37 20.33 -9.67 -0.47
CA ALA A 37 19.49 -10.48 -1.35
C ALA A 37 19.27 -11.92 -0.84
N SER A 38 20.14 -12.42 0.05
CA SER A 38 19.94 -13.70 0.74
C SER A 38 19.01 -13.61 1.96
N LYS A 39 18.56 -12.39 2.33
CA LYS A 39 17.59 -12.16 3.43
C LYS A 39 16.36 -11.38 2.98
N ILE A 40 16.01 -11.42 1.69
CA ILE A 40 14.71 -10.92 1.23
C ILE A 40 13.72 -12.08 1.31
N SER A 41 12.99 -12.07 2.42
CA SER A 41 11.64 -12.62 2.57
C SER A 41 11.50 -14.14 2.69
N GLU A 42 11.53 -14.62 3.94
CA GLU A 42 10.77 -15.80 4.41
C GLU A 42 9.24 -15.56 4.41
N HIS A 43 8.74 -14.61 3.62
CA HIS A 43 7.32 -14.21 3.59
C HIS A 43 6.85 -13.91 2.16
N GLY A 44 7.30 -14.70 1.20
CA GLY A 44 6.59 -14.83 -0.07
C GLY A 44 5.49 -15.88 0.12
N ASP A 45 4.28 -15.55 -0.34
CA ASP A 45 3.05 -16.37 -0.47
C ASP A 45 3.23 -17.81 -1.01
N GLY A 46 4.45 -18.31 -1.22
CA GLY A 46 4.72 -19.60 -1.85
C GLY A 46 4.43 -19.60 -3.36
N ASN A 47 3.73 -18.57 -3.84
CA ASN A 47 3.20 -18.48 -5.19
C ASN A 47 4.12 -17.71 -6.14
N SER A 48 5.18 -17.05 -5.65
CA SER A 48 6.07 -16.25 -6.50
C SER A 48 6.62 -17.08 -7.67
N TRP A 49 6.59 -16.52 -8.88
CA TRP A 49 7.12 -17.18 -10.08
C TRP A 49 8.53 -17.73 -9.87
N ILE A 50 9.39 -17.05 -9.11
CA ILE A 50 10.76 -17.52 -8.81
C ILE A 50 10.73 -18.82 -8.00
N GLN A 51 9.83 -18.94 -7.04
CA GLN A 51 9.67 -20.14 -6.22
C GLN A 51 9.07 -21.29 -7.04
N LEU A 52 8.01 -21.02 -7.79
CA LEU A 52 7.41 -21.97 -8.73
C LEU A 52 8.43 -22.44 -9.77
N ARG A 53 9.28 -21.54 -10.26
CA ARG A 53 10.33 -21.87 -11.22
C ARG A 53 11.39 -22.76 -10.61
N LYS A 54 11.82 -22.52 -9.37
CA LYS A 54 12.77 -23.40 -8.66
C LYS A 54 12.21 -24.81 -8.51
N VAL A 55 10.93 -24.95 -8.14
CA VAL A 55 10.25 -26.24 -8.02
C VAL A 55 10.16 -26.93 -9.39
N PHE A 56 9.75 -26.19 -10.43
CA PHE A 56 9.70 -26.67 -11.80
C PHE A 56 11.07 -27.16 -12.29
N ASP A 57 12.11 -26.36 -12.06
CA ASP A 57 13.48 -26.65 -12.48
C ASP A 57 14.09 -27.85 -11.74
N ALA A 58 13.62 -28.15 -10.52
CA ALA A 58 14.00 -29.34 -9.75
C ALA A 58 13.24 -30.60 -10.19
N ALA A 59 11.97 -30.46 -10.59
CA ALA A 59 11.12 -31.58 -11.00
C ALA A 59 11.36 -31.99 -12.47
N VAL A 60 11.73 -31.06 -13.35
CA VAL A 60 11.87 -31.29 -14.79
C VAL A 60 13.35 -31.43 -15.17
N ALA A 61 13.76 -32.67 -15.47
CA ALA A 61 15.13 -33.00 -15.88
C ALA A 61 15.52 -32.39 -17.24
N ASP A 62 14.65 -32.47 -18.25
CA ASP A 62 14.88 -31.88 -19.58
C ASP A 62 13.96 -30.69 -19.84
N ARG A 63 14.52 -29.49 -19.72
CA ARG A 63 13.82 -28.21 -19.91
C ARG A 63 13.78 -27.77 -21.37
N ALA A 64 14.58 -28.39 -22.24
CA ALA A 64 14.60 -28.06 -23.65
C ALA A 64 13.40 -28.68 -24.38
N LYS A 65 12.84 -29.76 -23.84
CA LYS A 65 11.63 -30.42 -24.34
C LYS A 65 10.49 -29.42 -24.51
N VAL A 66 9.79 -29.51 -25.63
CA VAL A 66 8.67 -28.62 -26.00
C VAL A 66 7.57 -28.65 -24.93
N GLU A 67 7.24 -29.83 -24.41
CA GLU A 67 6.26 -30.02 -23.34
C GLU A 67 6.65 -29.27 -22.04
N ALA A 68 7.93 -29.30 -21.67
CA ALA A 68 8.42 -28.59 -20.49
C ALA A 68 8.27 -27.06 -20.66
N LYS A 69 8.58 -26.54 -21.85
CA LYS A 69 8.39 -25.11 -22.15
C LYS A 69 6.91 -24.71 -22.12
N GLN A 70 6.03 -25.54 -22.68
CA GLN A 70 4.59 -25.32 -22.63
C GLN A 70 4.09 -25.31 -21.18
N LEU A 71 4.49 -26.29 -20.37
CA LEU A 71 4.12 -26.36 -18.96
C LEU A 71 4.59 -25.14 -18.17
N ALA A 72 5.83 -24.68 -18.39
CA ALA A 72 6.35 -23.47 -17.77
C ALA A 72 5.57 -22.21 -18.17
N ALA A 73 5.17 -22.10 -19.44
CA ALA A 73 4.37 -20.98 -19.94
C ALA A 73 2.95 -21.00 -19.33
N SER A 74 2.31 -22.17 -19.26
CA SER A 74 1.01 -22.34 -18.61
C SER A 74 1.07 -21.98 -17.12
N LEU A 75 2.10 -22.43 -16.41
CA LEU A 75 2.31 -22.11 -15.00
C LEU A 75 2.48 -20.60 -14.77
N HIS A 76 3.27 -19.93 -15.61
CA HIS A 76 3.45 -18.48 -15.54
C HIS A 76 2.16 -17.72 -15.82
N SER A 77 1.38 -18.17 -16.81
CA SER A 77 0.07 -17.58 -17.14
C SER A 77 -0.92 -17.72 -15.97
N LEU A 78 -1.02 -18.91 -15.37
CA LEU A 78 -1.87 -19.15 -14.21
C LEU A 78 -1.44 -18.30 -13.02
N GLN A 79 -0.14 -18.14 -12.80
CA GLN A 79 0.37 -17.29 -11.73
C GLN A 79 -0.07 -15.84 -11.90
N THR A 80 0.09 -15.31 -13.11
CA THR A 80 -0.28 -13.93 -13.45
C THR A 80 -1.79 -13.71 -13.29
N GLN A 81 -2.59 -14.68 -13.72
CA GLN A 81 -4.05 -14.63 -13.55
C GLN A 81 -4.45 -14.65 -12.08
N ASN A 82 -3.79 -15.46 -11.26
CA ASN A 82 -4.08 -15.54 -9.83
C ASN A 82 -3.72 -14.22 -9.11
N GLU A 83 -2.57 -13.63 -9.42
CA GLU A 83 -2.20 -12.30 -8.91
C GLU A 83 -3.24 -11.24 -9.29
N LEU A 84 -3.72 -11.24 -10.53
CA LEU A 84 -4.76 -10.32 -10.98
C LEU A 84 -6.08 -10.51 -10.21
N LEU A 85 -6.49 -11.77 -10.01
CA LEU A 85 -7.70 -12.11 -9.24
C LEU A 85 -7.57 -11.72 -7.76
N HIS A 86 -6.39 -11.85 -7.17
CA HIS A 86 -6.14 -11.39 -5.81
C HIS A 86 -6.29 -9.87 -5.71
N HIS A 87 -5.69 -9.12 -6.64
CA HIS A 87 -5.84 -7.67 -6.70
C HIS A 87 -7.28 -7.22 -6.89
N GLU A 88 -8.04 -7.89 -7.77
CA GLU A 88 -9.46 -7.59 -7.96
C GLU A 88 -10.27 -7.85 -6.69
N ASN A 89 -10.08 -9.01 -6.05
CA ASN A 89 -10.75 -9.34 -4.79
C ASN A 89 -10.44 -8.34 -3.67
N ASP A 90 -9.18 -7.94 -3.54
CA ASP A 90 -8.78 -6.95 -2.54
C ASP A 90 -9.37 -5.58 -2.84
N GLY A 91 -9.43 -5.18 -4.11
CA GLY A 91 -10.11 -3.96 -4.55
C GLY A 91 -11.60 -3.97 -4.24
N LEU A 92 -12.28 -5.09 -4.52
CA LEU A 92 -13.70 -5.27 -4.21
C LEU A 92 -13.98 -5.21 -2.71
N ARG A 93 -13.14 -5.87 -1.89
CA ARG A 93 -13.22 -5.81 -0.42
C ARG A 93 -13.02 -4.39 0.09
N ALA A 94 -12.02 -3.67 -0.42
CA ALA A 94 -11.78 -2.28 -0.05
C ALA A 94 -12.97 -1.38 -0.43
N ALA A 95 -13.54 -1.56 -1.63
CA ALA A 95 -14.72 -0.82 -2.07
C ALA A 95 -15.94 -1.10 -1.18
N LEU A 96 -16.14 -2.36 -0.77
CA LEU A 96 -17.19 -2.75 0.18
C LEU A 96 -16.98 -2.07 1.54
N ASP A 97 -15.75 -2.06 2.06
CA ASP A 97 -15.41 -1.41 3.32
C ASP A 97 -15.65 0.11 3.27
N ILE A 98 -15.37 0.76 2.16
CA ILE A 98 -15.67 2.18 1.96
C ILE A 98 -17.19 2.40 1.96
N LYS A 99 -17.94 1.59 1.21
CA LYS A 99 -19.41 1.66 1.18
C LYS A 99 -20.02 1.47 2.56
N THR A 100 -19.58 0.46 3.31
CA THR A 100 -20.09 0.21 4.68
C THR A 100 -19.73 1.35 5.63
N LYS A 101 -18.55 1.97 5.50
CA LYS A 101 -18.18 3.18 6.25
C LYS A 101 -19.05 4.38 5.87
N HIS A 102 -19.36 4.55 4.59
CA HIS A 102 -20.21 5.65 4.12
C HIS A 102 -21.67 5.50 4.58
N GLN A 103 -22.16 4.27 4.78
CA GLN A 103 -23.48 4.02 5.39
C GLN A 103 -23.55 4.42 6.87
N LYS A 104 -22.43 4.72 7.54
CA LYS A 104 -22.45 5.31 8.88
C LYS A 104 -22.98 6.74 8.75
N LYS A 105 -24.22 6.96 9.19
CA LYS A 105 -24.85 8.29 9.21
C LYS A 105 -23.90 9.30 9.86
N SER A 106 -23.48 10.31 9.09
CA SER A 106 -22.95 11.54 9.68
C SER A 106 -24.11 12.23 10.38
N TYR A 107 -24.05 12.32 11.71
CA TYR A 107 -25.03 13.11 12.47
C TYR A 107 -24.59 14.58 12.41
N PRO A 108 -25.25 15.44 11.60
CA PRO A 108 -24.89 16.86 11.52
C PRO A 108 -24.91 17.45 12.93
N LEU A 109 -23.88 18.22 13.28
CA LEU A 109 -23.85 18.97 14.54
C LEU A 109 -24.97 19.99 14.50
N ASP A 110 -25.92 19.87 15.42
CA ASP A 110 -26.99 20.85 15.55
C ASP A 110 -26.37 22.12 16.12
N LEU A 111 -26.02 23.03 15.22
CA LEU A 111 -25.48 24.34 15.55
C LEU A 111 -26.66 25.25 15.88
N GLN A 112 -27.31 25.01 17.01
CA GLN A 112 -28.41 25.85 17.46
C GLN A 112 -27.93 27.30 17.56
N GLN A 113 -28.62 28.20 16.85
CA GLN A 113 -28.37 29.63 16.95
C GLN A 113 -28.91 30.13 18.29
N PRO A 114 -28.14 30.90 19.07
CA PRO A 114 -28.66 31.62 20.23
C PRO A 114 -29.93 32.42 19.87
N GLU A 115 -30.93 32.39 20.74
CA GLU A 115 -32.29 32.98 20.55
C GLU A 115 -32.30 34.45 20.07
N GLN A 116 -31.19 35.18 20.24
CA GLN A 116 -31.03 36.60 19.86
C GLN A 116 -30.10 36.77 18.65
N HIS A 117 -30.25 35.95 17.60
CA HIS A 117 -29.48 36.11 16.37
C HIS A 117 -30.12 37.17 15.45
N HIS A 118 -29.48 38.32 15.34
CA HIS A 118 -29.94 39.46 14.52
C HIS A 118 -29.46 39.41 13.05
N GLY A 119 -29.27 38.21 12.48
CA GLY A 119 -29.02 38.03 11.04
C GLY A 119 -27.57 38.23 10.55
N GLY A 120 -26.57 38.22 11.43
CA GLY A 120 -25.14 38.29 11.06
C GLY A 120 -24.45 36.91 10.92
N ALA A 121 -23.25 36.88 10.34
CA ALA A 121 -22.43 35.67 10.26
C ALA A 121 -21.96 35.22 11.66
N THR A 122 -22.27 33.97 12.05
CA THR A 122 -21.89 33.41 13.35
C THR A 122 -20.49 32.77 13.28
N PHE A 123 -19.52 33.33 14.00
CA PHE A 123 -18.18 32.74 14.10
C PHE A 123 -18.13 31.55 15.07
N TRP A 124 -17.69 30.41 14.56
CA TRP A 124 -17.51 29.16 15.31
C TRP A 124 -16.03 28.84 15.49
N SER A 125 -15.51 29.01 16.71
CA SER A 125 -14.15 28.61 17.05
C SER A 125 -14.06 27.11 17.38
N PRO A 126 -12.88 26.47 17.20
CA PRO A 126 -12.69 25.06 17.53
C PRO A 126 -13.08 24.69 18.97
N GLY A 127 -12.86 25.60 19.93
CA GLY A 127 -13.27 25.41 21.32
C GLY A 127 -14.80 25.33 21.50
N ARG A 128 -15.57 26.15 20.78
CA ARG A 128 -17.04 26.09 20.80
C ARG A 128 -17.56 24.81 20.15
N TYR A 129 -16.94 24.38 19.05
CA TYR A 129 -17.22 23.11 18.41
C TYR A 129 -17.01 21.92 19.36
N MET A 130 -15.87 21.86 20.05
CA MET A 130 -15.57 20.78 21.00
C MET A 130 -16.57 20.72 22.16
N LYS A 131 -16.99 21.87 22.69
CA LYS A 131 -17.94 21.93 23.81
C LYS A 131 -19.34 21.43 23.44
N LEU A 132 -19.81 21.73 22.23
CA LEU A 132 -21.08 21.19 21.71
C LEU A 132 -20.97 19.70 21.38
N ALA A 133 -19.85 19.27 20.82
CA ALA A 133 -19.61 17.87 20.50
C ALA A 133 -19.53 17.00 21.76
N SER A 134 -18.98 17.51 22.88
CA SER A 134 -18.86 16.79 24.15
C SER A 134 -20.15 16.79 24.99
N ALA A 135 -21.04 17.77 24.79
CA ALA A 135 -22.34 17.85 25.45
C ALA A 135 -23.42 16.96 24.81
N ARG A 136 -23.13 16.30 23.68
CA ARG A 136 -24.05 15.36 23.03
C ARG A 136 -24.29 14.11 23.90
N PRO A 137 -25.54 13.69 24.13
CA PRO A 137 -25.82 12.43 24.78
C PRO A 137 -25.29 11.27 23.91
N ARG A 138 -24.52 10.35 24.50
CA ARG A 138 -23.95 9.15 23.82
C ARG A 138 -25.00 8.13 23.37
N ASN A 139 -26.28 8.46 23.46
CA ASN A 139 -27.40 7.53 23.24
C ASN A 139 -27.54 7.08 21.77
N ASN A 140 -26.86 7.75 20.83
CA ASN A 140 -26.87 7.39 19.40
C ASN A 140 -25.64 6.59 18.93
N MET A 141 -24.69 6.26 19.82
CA MET A 141 -23.63 5.31 19.50
C MET A 141 -24.18 3.89 19.69
N LYS A 142 -24.62 3.24 18.61
CA LYS A 142 -24.81 1.77 18.66
C LYS A 142 -23.48 1.14 19.08
N PRO A 143 -23.49 0.12 19.96
CA PRO A 143 -22.28 -0.51 20.43
C PRO A 143 -21.47 -0.96 19.20
N SER A 144 -20.21 -0.54 19.17
CA SER A 144 -19.24 -1.04 18.21
C SER A 144 -19.21 -2.56 18.36
N ASN A 145 -19.58 -3.29 17.29
CA ASN A 145 -19.46 -4.75 17.21
C ASN A 145 -17.97 -5.14 17.22
N TYR A 146 -17.33 -5.00 18.38
CA TYR A 146 -16.06 -5.64 18.72
C TYR A 146 -16.38 -7.05 19.19
N ASN A 147 -16.83 -7.94 18.31
CA ASN A 147 -16.91 -9.39 18.56
C ASN A 147 -17.23 -10.18 17.29
N SER A 148 -16.34 -10.16 16.30
CA SER A 148 -16.43 -11.13 15.17
C SER A 148 -15.08 -11.53 14.58
N ARG A 149 -13.97 -11.28 15.29
CA ARG A 149 -12.63 -11.74 14.90
C ARG A 149 -11.98 -12.62 15.96
N LYS A 150 -12.76 -13.51 16.55
CA LYS A 150 -12.27 -14.78 17.09
C LYS A 150 -13.25 -15.86 16.63
N LEU A 151 -12.72 -16.94 16.08
CA LEU A 151 -13.41 -18.12 15.52
C LEU A 151 -13.84 -17.96 14.05
N ARG A 152 -12.91 -18.18 13.12
CA ARG A 152 -12.79 -19.46 12.41
C ARG A 152 -11.49 -19.51 11.62
#